data_AF-A0A1I6FDT2-F1
#
_entry.id   AF-A0A1I6FDT2-F1
#
_cell.length_a   1.000
_cell.length_b   1.000
_cell.length_c   1.000
_cell.angle_alpha   90.00
_cell.angle_beta   90.00
_cell.angle_gamma   90.00
#
_symmetry.space_group_name_H-M   'P 1'
#
loop_
_entity.id
_entity.type
_entity.pdbx_description
1 polymer ?
#
loop_
_entity_poly.entity_id
_entity_poly.type
_entity_poly.pdbx_seq_one_letter_code
_entity_poly.pdbx_strand_id
1 'polypeptide(L)' 'MTFDALAALREAGNPVDMLAAEQRDVFAQLTEDEVAVLNSVKRRLDALSDPDVEGHTSVKIA' A
#
# COMPACT_ATOMS: atom_id res chain seq x y z
N MET A 1 -6.24 -6.04 -22.72
CA MET A 1 -5.04 -5.59 -22.01
C MET A 1 -5.00 -6.36 -20.70
N THR A 2 -3.87 -6.95 -20.35
CA THR A 2 -3.72 -7.65 -19.06
C THR A 2 -3.73 -6.59 -17.95
N PHE A 3 -4.48 -6.82 -16.89
CA PHE A 3 -4.49 -5.94 -15.72
C PHE A 3 -3.11 -5.96 -15.05
N ASP A 4 -2.56 -4.78 -14.75
CA ASP A 4 -1.30 -4.62 -14.04
C ASP A 4 -1.58 -4.13 -12.62
N ALA A 5 -1.55 -5.08 -11.67
CA ALA A 5 -1.82 -4.80 -10.27
C ALA A 5 -0.81 -3.81 -9.65
N LEU A 6 0.47 -3.90 -10.03
CA LEU A 6 1.52 -3.04 -9.48
C LEU A 6 1.36 -1.60 -10.00
N ALA A 7 0.99 -1.43 -11.27
CA ALA A 7 0.66 -0.12 -11.83
C ALA A 7 -0.55 0.49 -11.11
N ALA A 8 -1.64 -0.26 -10.97
CA ALA A 8 -2.86 0.23 -10.30
C ALA A 8 -2.63 0.60 -8.83
N LEU A 9 -1.82 -0.18 -8.11
CA LEU A 9 -1.43 0.14 -6.73
C LEU A 9 -0.52 1.37 -6.65
N ARG A 10 0.40 1.54 -7.61
CA ARG A 10 1.27 2.73 -7.69
C ARG A 10 0.47 3.99 -7.98
N GLU A 11 -0.46 3.94 -8.92
CA GLU A 11 -1.35 5.08 -9.25
C GLU A 11 -2.24 5.46 -8.06
N ALA A 12 -2.66 4.48 -7.25
CA ALA A 12 -3.36 4.74 -5.99
C ALA A 12 -2.44 5.27 -4.87
N GLY A 13 -1.15 5.48 -5.14
CA GLY A 13 -0.16 6.03 -4.21
C GLY A 13 0.32 5.04 -3.15
N ASN A 14 0.24 3.74 -3.40
CA ASN A 14 0.88 2.75 -2.52
C ASN A 14 2.38 2.72 -2.82
N PRO A 15 3.27 2.61 -1.80
CA PRO A 15 4.72 2.59 -1.99
C PRO A 15 5.23 1.23 -2.50
N VAL A 16 4.70 0.76 -3.63
CA VAL A 16 5.08 -0.51 -4.26
C VAL A 16 6.55 -0.56 -4.67
N ASP A 17 7.19 0.60 -4.82
CA ASP A 17 8.61 0.73 -5.14
C ASP A 17 9.55 0.44 -3.97
N MET A 18 9.03 0.49 -2.73
CA MET A 18 9.79 0.16 -1.52
C MET A 18 9.73 -1.32 -1.15
N LEU A 19 8.87 -2.09 -1.82
CA LEU A 19 8.73 -3.52 -1.60
C LEU A 19 9.94 -4.28 -2.16
N ALA A 20 10.35 -5.34 -1.46
CA ALA A 20 11.32 -6.29 -1.98
C ALA A 20 10.77 -7.02 -3.22
N ALA A 21 11.64 -7.56 -4.06
CA ALA A 21 11.24 -8.19 -5.33
C ALA A 21 10.22 -9.33 -5.10
N GLU A 22 10.44 -10.14 -4.07
CA GLU A 22 9.58 -11.26 -3.69
C GLU A 22 8.20 -10.80 -3.22
N GLN A 23 8.13 -9.63 -2.57
CA GLN A 23 6.86 -9.02 -2.19
C GLN A 23 6.14 -8.49 -3.42
N ARG A 24 6.85 -7.81 -4.33
CA ARG A 24 6.26 -7.31 -5.59
C ARG A 24 5.68 -8.43 -6.43
N ASP A 25 6.30 -9.60 -6.45
CA ASP A 25 5.77 -10.78 -7.14
C ASP A 25 4.44 -11.26 -6.56
N VAL A 26 4.25 -11.18 -5.24
CA VAL A 26 2.96 -11.48 -4.60
C VAL A 26 1.90 -10.45 -5.00
N PHE A 27 2.25 -9.15 -4.95
CA PHE A 27 1.32 -8.09 -5.34
C PHE A 27 1.01 -8.09 -6.84
N ALA A 28 1.92 -8.57 -7.69
CA ALA A 28 1.70 -8.70 -9.14
C ALA A 28 0.66 -9.78 -9.50
N GLN A 29 0.41 -10.74 -8.59
CA GLN A 29 -0.60 -11.79 -8.78
C GLN A 29 -2.01 -11.35 -8.40
N LEU A 30 -2.17 -10.15 -7.81
CA LEU A 30 -3.48 -9.66 -7.40
C LEU A 30 -4.38 -9.42 -8.60
N THR A 31 -5.63 -9.79 -8.42
CA THR A 31 -6.72 -9.48 -9.34
C THR A 31 -7.14 -8.02 -9.22
N GLU A 32 -7.91 -7.56 -10.21
CA GLU A 32 -8.48 -6.21 -10.21
C GLU A 32 -9.36 -5.94 -8.97
N ASP A 33 -10.18 -6.93 -8.59
CA ASP A 33 -11.05 -6.85 -7.41
C ASP A 33 -10.24 -6.74 -6.10
N GLU A 34 -9.17 -7.53 -5.97
CA GLU A 34 -8.31 -7.47 -4.78
C GLU A 34 -7.58 -6.13 -4.65
N VAL A 35 -7.09 -5.59 -5.77
CA VAL A 35 -6.49 -4.25 -5.80
C VAL A 35 -7.53 -3.18 -5.44
N ALA A 36 -8.77 -3.30 -5.92
CA ALA A 36 -9.85 -2.38 -5.57
C ALA A 36 -10.15 -2.41 -4.06
N VAL A 37 -10.15 -3.59 -3.44
CA VAL A 37 -10.31 -3.74 -1.99
C VAL A 37 -9.15 -3.11 -1.22
N LEU A 38 -7.90 -3.39 -1.59
CA LEU A 38 -6.70 -2.79 -0.98
C LEU A 38 -6.75 -1.26 -1.03
N ASN A 39 -7.04 -0.70 -2.20
CA ASN A 39 -7.18 0.75 -2.38
C ASN A 39 -8.33 1.34 -1.55
N SER A 40 -9.43 0.60 -1.41
CA SER A 40 -10.56 1.00 -0.55
C SER A 40 -10.18 1.01 0.93
N VAL A 41 -9.41 0.02 1.41
CA VAL A 41 -8.89 0.01 2.78
C VAL A 41 -7.93 1.19 3.00
N LYS A 42 -6.96 1.39 2.09
CA LYS A 42 -6.02 2.52 2.16
C LYS A 42 -6.76 3.85 2.29
N ARG A 43 -7.70 4.15 1.38
CA ARG A 43 -8.47 5.42 1.43
C ARG A 43 -9.20 5.62 2.75
N ARG A 44 -9.72 4.56 3.35
CA ARG A 44 -10.38 4.64 4.66
C ARG A 44 -9.37 4.94 5.78
N LEU A 45 -8.16 4.38 5.72
CA LEU A 45 -7.09 4.69 6.66
C LEU A 45 -6.56 6.12 6.49
N ASP A 46 -6.36 6.56 5.25
CA ASP A 46 -5.94 7.95 4.94
C ASP A 46 -7.02 8.97 5.37
N ALA A 47 -8.30 8.62 5.27
CA ALA A 47 -9.39 9.47 5.76
C ALA A 47 -9.47 9.53 7.29
N LEU A 48 -8.86 8.57 7.98
CA LEU A 48 -8.74 8.50 9.44
C LEU A 48 -7.42 9.12 9.91
N SER A 49 -6.72 9.92 9.11
CA SER A 49 -5.56 10.72 9.54
C SER A 49 -5.96 11.74 10.62
N ASP A 50 -6.23 11.21 11.81
CA ASP A 50 -6.06 11.82 13.11
C ASP A 50 -4.54 11.88 13.39
N PRO A 51 -4.00 13.00 13.91
CA PRO A 51 -2.56 13.20 14.12
C PRO A 51 -1.85 12.17 15.02
N ASP A 52 -2.57 11.30 15.72
CA ASP A 52 -1.99 10.31 16.63
C ASP A 52 -1.27 9.13 15.95
N VAL A 53 -1.34 9.00 14.62
CA VAL A 53 -0.65 7.93 13.86
C VAL A 53 0.59 8.43 13.09
N GLU A 54 1.02 9.67 13.30
CA GLU A 54 2.32 10.19 12.85
C GLU A 54 3.40 9.97 13.93
N GLY A 55 3.75 8.72 14.26
CA GLY A 55 4.63 8.55 15.42
C GLY A 55 5.18 7.18 15.77
N HIS A 56 5.54 6.33 14.80
CA HIS A 56 6.48 5.22 15.09
C HIS A 56 7.89 5.52 14.57
N THR A 57 8.39 6.73 14.86
CA THR A 57 9.84 6.98 14.90
C THR A 57 10.37 6.42 16.21
N SER A 58 10.97 5.24 16.12
CA SER A 58 12.00 4.67 17.00
C SER A 58 12.23 5.38 18.34
N VAL A 59 11.65 4.81 19.40
CA VAL A 59 12.12 5.04 20.77
C VAL A 59 13.58 4.57 20.85
N LYS A 60 14.53 5.51 20.84
CA LYS A 60 15.87 5.30 21.40
C LYS A 60 15.81 5.73 22.86
N ILE A 61 15.72 4.75 23.76
CA ILE A 61 16.05 4.96 25.17
C ILE A 61 17.58 5.13 25.23
N ALA A 62 18.05 6.30 25.66
CA ALA A 62 19.42 6.55 26.08
C ALA A 62 19.39 7.25 27.43
#